data_AF-A0AA43JT08-F1
#
_entry.id   AF-A0AA43JT08-F1
#
_cell.length_a   1.000
_cell.length_b   1.000
_cell.length_c   1.000
_cell.angle_alpha   90.00
_cell.angle_beta   90.00
_cell.angle_gamma   90.00
#
_symmetry.space_group_name_H-M   'P 1'
#
loop_
_entity.id
_entity.type
_entity.pdbx_description
1 polymer ?
#
loop_
_entity_poly.entity_id
_entity_poly.type
_entity_poly.pdbx_seq_one_letter_code
_entity_poly.pdbx_strand_id
1 'polypeptide(L)'
;MIPCSGVSSRMGSSKALLEAEGVPFLTRVIGALRAGGCDPVVVVVSDMEGDEAALAREAGGTLLHNAEPGDGPITSLRLAITEVGDEAAGIAFCPVDHPGIRPDTVERLLEAFAAGGAPLVLPTYRGRRGHPGVFARELFPDLLSPDLPEGARTVVLRNLERARLVEVDDDGVITDVDTPDDYLRFGKVHVDATEAARMIEAATSAGGRAASLLVVGASADLPGVAPVGSRLVAVHAVDEAEPRVYGALADPALDSTARQVLSEALRAGEGGGLRPLPAGEGSVEVYLEIRDPVQELVVVGAGHIALPLVRIGAMLGLRVIVLDDRPEFARAERFPDATRVMRADFDDPFADVPIHPGSHVILVTRGHKYDYQCLVHLLRGSARPGYVGMIGSRRRVRATFVQLLDEGISRDRLAWIHAPVGLDLHAETPEEIAVAVAAELVKIRRGGSGASLRDVERVAERFFEDPVSATEVTP
;
A
#
# COMPACT_ATOMS: atom_id res chain seq x y z
N MET A 1 3.31 22.75 25.84
CA MET A 1 3.93 21.56 26.46
C MET A 1 3.87 20.40 25.50
N ILE A 2 4.99 19.70 25.35
CA ILE A 2 5.17 18.53 24.47
C ILE A 2 5.65 17.35 25.32
N PRO A 3 4.89 16.24 25.42
CA PRO A 3 5.35 15.02 26.09
C PRO A 3 6.24 14.18 25.15
N CYS A 4 7.48 13.90 25.56
CA CYS A 4 8.45 13.08 24.82
C CYS A 4 8.96 11.87 25.62
N SER A 5 8.46 11.62 26.84
CA SER A 5 8.92 10.55 27.73
C SER A 5 8.18 9.20 27.54
N GLY A 6 7.36 9.05 26.49
CA GLY A 6 6.55 7.85 26.24
C GLY A 6 7.28 6.75 25.46
N VAL A 7 6.92 5.49 25.70
CA VAL A 7 7.54 4.33 25.02
C VAL A 7 6.95 4.16 23.61
N SER A 8 7.75 4.40 22.57
CA SER A 8 7.36 4.28 21.14
C SER A 8 7.37 2.82 20.65
N SER A 9 6.66 1.93 21.35
CA SER A 9 6.75 0.46 21.17
C SER A 9 6.38 -0.05 19.77
N ARG A 10 5.53 0.67 19.03
CA ARG A 10 5.11 0.32 17.66
C ARG A 10 6.05 0.79 16.55
N MET A 11 6.87 1.81 16.82
CA MET A 11 7.76 2.44 15.83
C MET A 11 9.17 1.88 15.83
N GLY A 12 9.61 1.26 16.93
CA GLY A 12 10.98 0.73 17.08
C GLY A 12 12.05 1.80 17.36
N SER A 13 11.73 3.10 17.18
CA SER A 13 12.55 4.26 17.53
C SER A 13 11.67 5.40 18.08
N SER A 14 12.30 6.42 18.68
CA SER A 14 11.60 7.58 19.23
C SER A 14 10.95 8.42 18.11
N LYS A 15 9.65 8.72 18.22
CA LYS A 15 8.94 9.56 17.26
C LYS A 15 9.48 10.99 17.20
N ALA A 16 10.01 11.50 18.30
CA ALA A 16 10.57 12.84 18.40
C ALA A 16 11.75 13.06 17.44
N LEU A 17 12.49 11.99 17.16
CA LEU A 17 13.69 11.97 16.30
C LEU A 17 13.36 11.74 14.82
N LEU A 18 12.12 11.36 14.49
CA LEU A 18 11.71 11.18 13.10
C LEU A 18 11.71 12.51 12.37
N GLU A 19 12.10 12.52 11.11
CA GLU A 19 12.21 13.75 10.33
C GLU A 19 11.10 13.85 9.29
N ALA A 20 10.56 15.06 9.10
CA ALA A 20 9.78 15.45 7.92
C ALA A 20 10.45 16.69 7.31
N GLU A 21 10.70 16.64 5.99
CA GLU A 21 11.40 17.70 5.25
C GLU A 21 12.80 18.01 5.82
N GLY A 22 13.49 17.00 6.37
CA GLY A 22 14.82 17.15 6.99
C GLY A 22 14.82 17.85 8.35
N VAL A 23 13.64 18.05 8.95
CA VAL A 23 13.49 18.65 10.28
C VAL A 23 12.86 17.61 11.23
N PRO A 24 13.47 17.36 12.40
CA PRO A 24 12.90 16.45 13.40
C PRO A 24 11.51 16.89 13.85
N PHE A 25 10.61 15.92 14.09
CA PHE A 25 9.23 16.17 14.53
C PHE A 25 9.20 17.05 15.77
N LEU A 26 10.06 16.77 16.75
CA LEU A 26 10.16 17.58 17.95
C LEU A 26 10.51 19.04 17.63
N THR A 27 11.49 19.27 16.75
CA THR A 27 11.89 20.61 16.30
C THR A 27 10.74 21.34 15.60
N ARG A 28 9.98 20.64 14.74
CA ARG A 28 8.81 21.21 14.05
C ARG A 28 7.72 21.65 15.04
N VAL A 29 7.36 20.78 15.99
CA VAL A 29 6.32 21.07 16.98
C VAL A 29 6.75 22.20 17.92
N ILE A 30 8.02 22.23 18.36
CA ILE A 30 8.55 23.36 19.15
C ILE A 30 8.45 24.67 18.36
N GLY A 31 8.88 24.64 17.10
CA GLY A 31 8.81 25.80 16.20
C GLY A 31 7.38 26.31 16.02
N ALA A 32 6.43 25.42 15.75
CA ALA A 32 5.02 25.76 15.59
C ALA A 32 4.41 26.40 16.85
N LEU A 33 4.64 25.79 18.03
CA LEU A 33 4.12 26.33 19.29
C LEU A 33 4.72 27.70 19.61
N ARG A 34 6.04 27.85 19.44
CA ARG A 34 6.75 29.10 19.76
C ARG A 34 6.38 30.22 18.79
N ALA A 35 6.39 29.95 17.49
CA ALA A 35 6.01 30.93 16.48
C ALA A 35 4.52 31.32 16.59
N GLY A 36 3.66 30.41 17.05
CA GLY A 36 2.26 30.68 17.35
C GLY A 36 2.00 31.42 18.67
N GLY A 37 3.03 31.75 19.45
CA GLY A 37 2.90 32.58 20.66
C GLY A 37 2.91 31.84 22.00
N CYS A 38 3.23 30.54 22.04
CA CYS A 38 3.44 29.84 23.31
C CYS A 38 4.81 30.21 23.91
N ASP A 39 4.83 30.69 25.15
CA ASP A 39 6.05 30.97 25.91
C ASP A 39 5.84 30.68 27.41
N PRO A 40 6.66 29.83 28.06
CA PRO A 40 7.69 28.98 27.47
C PRO A 40 7.10 27.74 26.76
N VAL A 41 7.84 27.22 25.76
CA VAL A 41 7.57 25.88 25.19
C VAL A 41 8.27 24.83 26.03
N VAL A 42 7.53 24.20 26.94
CA VAL A 42 8.03 23.12 27.82
C VAL A 42 8.03 21.77 27.10
N VAL A 43 9.16 21.06 27.11
CA VAL A 43 9.35 19.72 26.54
C VAL A 43 9.72 18.77 27.67
N VAL A 44 8.95 17.69 27.83
CA VAL A 44 9.13 16.72 28.93
C VAL A 44 9.79 15.45 28.39
N VAL A 45 11.02 15.17 28.83
CA VAL A 45 11.85 14.05 28.35
C VAL A 45 12.13 13.03 29.45
N SER A 46 12.42 11.79 29.08
CA SER A 46 12.82 10.72 30.01
C SER A 46 14.33 10.72 30.30
N ASP A 47 15.13 11.26 29.40
CA ASP A 47 16.59 11.36 29.55
C ASP A 47 17.03 12.80 29.23
N MET A 48 17.66 13.46 30.20
CA MET A 48 18.11 14.85 30.06
C MET A 48 19.39 14.96 29.22
N GLU A 49 20.13 13.87 29.02
CA GLU A 49 21.34 13.82 28.21
C GLU A 49 21.10 13.16 26.83
N GLY A 50 19.89 12.66 26.58
CA GLY A 50 19.50 12.01 25.34
C GLY A 50 19.27 12.95 24.14
N ASP A 51 19.06 12.35 22.97
CA ASP A 51 18.90 13.05 21.69
C ASP A 51 17.66 13.98 21.69
N GLU A 52 16.54 13.58 22.30
CA GLU A 52 15.36 14.44 22.41
C GLU A 52 15.64 15.71 23.22
N ALA A 53 16.43 15.58 24.28
CA ALA A 53 16.82 16.72 25.11
C ALA A 53 17.78 17.65 24.37
N ALA A 54 18.70 17.10 23.56
CA ALA A 54 19.58 17.90 22.71
C ALA A 54 18.78 18.70 21.67
N LEU A 55 17.89 18.04 20.93
CA LEU A 55 17.03 18.69 19.93
C LEU A 55 16.13 19.75 20.53
N ALA A 56 15.52 19.48 21.69
CA ALA A 56 14.67 20.45 22.36
C ALA A 56 15.44 21.71 22.76
N ARG A 57 16.67 21.59 23.28
CA ARG A 57 17.51 22.76 23.62
C ARG A 57 17.88 23.57 22.38
N GLU A 58 18.27 22.89 21.30
CA GLU A 58 18.63 23.53 20.03
C GLU A 58 17.44 24.29 19.43
N ALA A 59 16.24 23.71 19.48
CA ALA A 59 15.00 24.33 19.04
C ALA A 59 14.46 25.41 20.01
N GLY A 60 15.13 25.62 21.16
CA GLY A 60 14.76 26.64 22.14
C GLY A 60 13.58 26.27 23.04
N GLY A 61 13.36 24.98 23.29
CA GLY A 61 12.43 24.43 24.28
C GLY A 61 13.03 24.40 25.69
N THR A 62 12.18 24.54 26.70
CA THR A 62 12.53 24.41 28.12
C THR A 62 12.33 22.95 28.55
N LEU A 63 13.36 22.33 29.13
CA LEU A 63 13.33 20.91 29.46
C LEU A 63 12.78 20.64 30.86
N LEU A 64 11.96 19.59 30.96
CA LEU A 64 11.60 18.94 32.21
C LEU A 64 11.91 17.45 32.14
N HIS A 65 12.42 16.90 33.25
CA HIS A 65 12.73 15.48 33.38
C HIS A 65 11.54 14.73 34.00
N ASN A 66 11.04 13.71 33.30
CA ASN A 66 10.07 12.76 33.84
C ASN A 66 10.71 11.38 33.98
N ALA A 67 11.18 11.08 35.20
CA ALA A 67 11.80 9.80 35.54
C ALA A 67 10.79 8.63 35.59
N GLU A 68 9.49 8.92 35.73
CA GLU A 68 8.43 7.92 35.86
C GLU A 68 7.28 8.22 34.87
N PRO A 69 7.48 7.94 33.55
CA PRO A 69 6.52 8.31 32.53
C PRO A 69 5.14 7.64 32.68
N GLY A 70 5.04 6.50 33.35
CA GLY A 70 3.77 5.80 33.58
C GLY A 70 3.04 5.44 32.28
N ASP A 71 1.74 5.12 32.39
CA ASP A 71 0.88 4.81 31.24
C ASP A 71 0.25 6.10 30.68
N GLY A 72 0.94 6.71 29.71
CA GLY A 72 0.43 7.83 28.92
C GLY A 72 0.91 9.23 29.34
N PRO A 73 0.52 10.30 28.62
CA PRO A 73 1.15 11.62 28.72
C PRO A 73 0.74 12.43 29.96
N ILE A 74 -0.16 11.91 30.80
CA ILE A 74 -0.74 12.66 31.93
C ILE A 74 0.31 12.99 33.01
N THR A 75 1.26 12.09 33.26
CA THR A 75 2.36 12.32 34.21
C THR A 75 3.21 13.51 33.78
N SER A 76 3.58 13.56 32.50
CA SER A 76 4.32 14.67 31.90
C SER A 76 3.53 15.98 31.96
N LEU A 77 2.22 15.93 31.69
CA LEU A 77 1.37 17.12 31.77
C LEU A 77 1.29 17.68 33.21
N ARG A 78 1.19 16.81 34.22
CA ARG A 78 1.18 17.22 35.64
C ARG A 78 2.50 17.87 36.06
N LEU A 79 3.63 17.34 35.59
CA LEU A 79 4.94 17.95 35.83
C LEU A 79 5.01 19.35 35.22
N ALA A 80 4.57 19.49 33.97
CA ALA A 80 4.57 20.79 33.31
C ALA A 80 3.64 21.82 33.99
N ILE A 81 2.45 21.41 34.43
CA ILE A 81 1.54 22.28 35.21
C ILE A 81 2.19 22.71 36.53
N THR A 82 2.88 21.79 37.20
CA THR A 82 3.56 22.06 38.48
C THR A 82 4.71 23.05 38.31
N GLU A 83 5.46 22.94 37.21
CA GLU A 83 6.57 23.84 36.89
C GLU A 83 6.10 25.25 36.54
N VAL A 84 5.12 25.39 35.63
CA VAL A 84 4.64 26.72 35.20
C VAL A 84 3.82 27.42 36.29
N GLY A 85 3.28 26.65 37.26
CA GLY A 85 2.57 27.14 38.42
C GLY A 85 1.45 28.14 38.10
N ASP A 86 1.31 29.14 38.97
CA ASP A 86 0.28 30.19 38.85
C ASP A 86 0.67 31.32 37.86
N GLU A 87 1.85 31.24 37.24
CA GLU A 87 2.33 32.28 36.31
C GLU A 87 1.66 32.15 34.94
N ALA A 88 1.39 30.92 34.48
CA ALA A 88 0.77 30.68 33.17
C ALA A 88 -0.76 30.79 33.19
N ALA A 89 -1.35 31.53 32.24
CA ALA A 89 -2.81 31.66 32.12
C ALA A 89 -3.50 30.34 31.71
N GLY A 90 -2.76 29.46 31.03
CA GLY A 90 -3.20 28.15 30.58
C GLY A 90 -2.03 27.37 29.98
N ILE A 91 -2.29 26.15 29.53
CA ILE A 91 -1.29 25.27 28.90
C ILE A 91 -1.82 24.75 27.56
N ALA A 92 -1.05 24.96 26.50
CA ALA A 92 -1.27 24.30 25.21
C ALA A 92 -0.60 22.92 25.24
N PHE A 93 -1.38 21.85 25.13
CA PHE A 93 -0.91 20.48 25.06
C PHE A 93 -0.84 20.02 23.60
N CYS A 94 0.37 19.72 23.13
CA CYS A 94 0.62 19.22 21.79
C CYS A 94 1.48 17.95 21.85
N PRO A 95 0.94 16.78 21.49
CA PRO A 95 1.72 15.58 21.29
C PRO A 95 2.79 15.76 20.19
N VAL A 96 3.91 15.04 20.30
CA VAL A 96 5.01 15.12 19.32
C VAL A 96 4.69 14.43 17.99
N ASP A 97 3.68 13.56 17.97
CA ASP A 97 3.21 12.83 16.80
C ASP A 97 2.24 13.64 15.92
N HIS A 98 2.04 14.93 16.20
CA HIS A 98 1.40 15.89 15.30
C HIS A 98 2.40 16.89 14.68
N PRO A 99 3.40 16.44 13.90
CA PRO A 99 4.45 17.30 13.32
C PRO A 99 3.98 18.26 12.21
N GLY A 100 2.69 18.21 11.84
CA GLY A 100 2.09 19.01 10.76
C GLY A 100 1.39 20.28 11.21
N ILE A 101 1.25 20.49 12.52
CA ILE A 101 0.56 21.66 13.07
C ILE A 101 1.28 22.94 12.66
N ARG A 102 0.52 23.91 12.16
CA ARG A 102 1.07 25.18 11.69
C ARG A 102 1.06 26.28 12.77
N PRO A 103 2.00 27.25 12.71
CA PRO A 103 2.03 28.37 13.67
C PRO A 103 0.75 29.22 13.71
N ASP A 104 0.12 29.47 12.56
CA ASP A 104 -1.12 30.25 12.43
C ASP A 104 -2.31 29.54 13.09
N THR A 105 -2.35 28.21 13.06
CA THR A 105 -3.31 27.40 13.84
C THR A 105 -3.12 27.65 15.34
N VAL A 106 -1.88 27.61 15.82
CA VAL A 106 -1.57 27.84 17.24
C VAL A 106 -1.95 29.26 17.64
N GLU A 107 -1.57 30.27 16.85
CA GLU A 107 -1.92 31.68 17.07
C GLU A 107 -3.43 31.84 17.21
N ARG A 108 -4.21 31.29 16.27
CA ARG A 108 -5.67 31.36 16.28
C ARG A 108 -6.31 30.68 17.50
N LEU A 109 -5.73 29.58 17.98
CA LEU A 109 -6.16 28.92 19.22
C LEU A 109 -5.87 29.78 20.45
N LEU A 110 -4.71 30.44 20.50
CA LEU A 110 -4.34 31.34 21.58
C LEU A 110 -5.17 32.63 21.57
N GLU A 111 -5.49 33.19 20.40
CA GLU A 111 -6.43 34.31 20.26
C GLU A 111 -7.82 33.93 20.77
N ALA A 112 -8.32 32.77 20.35
CA ALA A 112 -9.58 32.22 20.83
C ALA A 112 -9.56 31.96 22.34
N PHE A 113 -8.42 31.58 22.91
CA PHE A 113 -8.24 31.44 24.35
C PHE A 113 -8.23 32.80 25.07
N ALA A 114 -7.48 33.77 24.55
CA ALA A 114 -7.33 35.11 25.11
C ALA A 114 -8.64 35.92 25.09
N ALA A 115 -9.52 35.68 24.10
CA ALA A 115 -10.87 36.24 24.07
C ALA A 115 -11.74 35.79 25.27
N GLY A 116 -11.32 34.77 26.01
CA GLY A 116 -11.95 34.32 27.25
C GLY A 116 -13.30 33.61 27.03
N GLY A 117 -13.91 33.14 28.12
CA GLY A 117 -15.25 32.55 28.12
C GLY A 117 -15.33 31.04 27.82
N ALA A 118 -14.20 30.35 27.69
CA ALA A 118 -14.15 28.89 27.62
C ALA A 118 -12.92 28.36 28.40
N PRO A 119 -13.09 27.37 29.29
CA PRO A 119 -11.97 26.77 30.03
C PRO A 119 -11.10 25.85 29.14
N LEU A 120 -11.58 25.49 27.95
CA LEU A 120 -10.92 24.61 27.01
C LEU A 120 -11.10 25.14 25.58
N VAL A 121 -10.02 25.20 24.81
CA VAL A 121 -10.05 25.51 23.37
C VAL A 121 -9.47 24.34 22.59
N LEU A 122 -10.19 23.88 21.56
CA LEU A 122 -9.76 22.76 20.71
C LEU A 122 -9.90 23.15 19.23
N PRO A 123 -8.92 22.81 18.38
CA PRO A 123 -9.09 22.93 16.94
C PRO A 123 -10.02 21.86 16.40
N THR A 124 -10.74 22.21 15.34
CA THR A 124 -11.47 21.27 14.50
C THR A 124 -11.07 21.43 13.04
N TYR A 125 -10.94 20.31 12.34
CA TYR A 125 -10.76 20.26 10.89
C TYR A 125 -11.82 19.33 10.30
N ARG A 126 -12.70 19.87 9.46
CA ARG A 126 -13.81 19.14 8.83
C ARG A 126 -14.67 18.40 9.87
N GLY A 127 -14.93 19.06 11.00
CA GLY A 127 -15.74 18.53 12.11
C GLY A 127 -15.04 17.50 13.00
N ARG A 128 -13.77 17.15 12.74
CA ARG A 128 -12.96 16.30 13.62
C ARG A 128 -12.12 17.16 14.56
N ARG A 129 -12.13 16.84 15.86
CA ARG A 129 -11.31 17.52 16.87
C ARG A 129 -9.86 17.06 16.82
N GLY A 130 -8.95 17.98 17.10
CA GLY A 130 -7.51 17.74 17.01
C GLY A 130 -6.69 18.37 18.14
N HIS A 131 -5.40 18.50 17.88
CA HIS A 131 -4.38 19.13 18.72
C HIS A 131 -3.81 20.39 18.05
N PRO A 132 -3.24 21.36 18.80
CA PRO A 132 -3.07 21.38 20.26
C PRO A 132 -4.36 21.67 21.02
N GLY A 133 -4.51 21.11 22.22
CA GLY A 133 -5.59 21.49 23.13
C GLY A 133 -5.12 22.54 24.13
N VAL A 134 -5.83 23.67 24.25
CA VAL A 134 -5.47 24.75 25.18
C VAL A 134 -6.35 24.69 26.42
N PHE A 135 -5.75 24.40 27.58
CA PHE A 135 -6.45 24.26 28.86
C PHE A 135 -6.22 25.51 29.71
N ALA A 136 -7.29 26.15 30.16
CA ALA A 136 -7.20 27.27 31.09
C ALA A 136 -6.68 26.81 32.46
N ARG A 137 -6.09 27.74 33.22
CA ARG A 137 -5.68 27.51 34.63
C ARG A 137 -6.81 26.95 35.50
N GLU A 138 -8.06 27.32 35.23
CA GLU A 138 -9.24 26.77 35.92
C GLU A 138 -9.32 25.24 35.85
N LEU A 139 -8.77 24.62 34.79
CA LEU A 139 -8.76 23.16 34.61
C LEU A 139 -7.53 22.48 35.23
N PHE A 140 -6.56 23.23 35.77
CA PHE A 140 -5.35 22.63 36.35
C PHE A 140 -5.65 21.70 37.53
N PRO A 141 -6.55 22.04 38.48
CA PRO A 141 -6.93 21.12 39.55
C PRO A 141 -7.50 19.79 39.03
N ASP A 142 -8.30 19.84 37.96
CA ASP A 142 -8.86 18.63 37.33
C ASP A 142 -7.78 17.78 36.67
N LEU A 143 -6.80 18.41 35.99
CA LEU A 143 -5.67 17.73 35.35
C LEU A 143 -4.67 17.13 36.37
N LEU A 144 -4.54 17.76 37.53
CA LEU A 144 -3.72 17.29 38.64
C LEU A 144 -4.40 16.19 39.46
N SER A 145 -5.73 16.01 39.32
CA SER A 145 -6.49 15.00 40.06
C SER A 145 -5.94 13.59 39.81
N PRO A 146 -5.73 12.77 40.86
CA PRO A 146 -5.25 11.40 40.72
C PRO A 146 -6.28 10.48 40.03
N ASP A 147 -7.57 10.84 40.04
CA ASP A 147 -8.66 10.04 39.47
C ASP A 147 -9.00 10.47 38.03
N LEU A 148 -8.18 10.01 37.08
CA LEU A 148 -8.34 10.25 35.64
C LEU A 148 -8.15 8.94 34.85
N PRO A 149 -9.20 8.14 34.65
CA PRO A 149 -9.10 6.81 34.02
C PRO A 149 -8.61 6.83 32.56
N GLU A 150 -8.85 7.92 31.82
CA GLU A 150 -8.31 8.13 30.46
C GLU A 150 -7.29 9.30 30.41
N GLY A 151 -6.72 9.66 31.56
CA GLY A 151 -5.81 10.82 31.67
C GLY A 151 -6.48 12.14 31.26
N ALA A 152 -5.75 12.97 30.51
CA ALA A 152 -6.22 14.30 30.08
C ALA A 152 -7.50 14.24 29.23
N ARG A 153 -7.74 13.13 28.52
CA ARG A 153 -8.95 12.92 27.71
C ARG A 153 -10.21 12.97 28.57
N THR A 154 -10.16 12.47 29.82
CA THR A 154 -11.29 12.57 30.76
C THR A 154 -11.65 14.03 31.05
N VAL A 155 -10.66 14.91 31.24
CA VAL A 155 -10.89 16.34 31.48
C VAL A 155 -11.47 17.02 30.24
N VAL A 156 -10.98 16.67 29.05
CA VAL A 156 -11.56 17.13 27.78
C VAL A 156 -13.04 16.76 27.71
N LEU A 157 -13.38 15.47 27.86
CA LEU A 157 -14.75 14.97 27.75
C LEU A 157 -15.71 15.66 28.73
N ARG A 158 -15.28 15.86 29.98
CA ARG A 158 -16.07 16.55 31.02
C ARG A 158 -16.33 18.02 30.71
N ASN A 159 -15.48 18.67 29.91
CA ASN A 159 -15.56 20.10 29.62
C ASN A 159 -15.96 20.41 28.17
N LEU A 160 -16.35 19.42 27.36
CA LEU A 160 -16.68 19.61 25.95
C LEU A 160 -17.83 20.61 25.72
N GLU A 161 -18.87 20.61 26.56
CA GLU A 161 -20.00 21.54 26.43
C GLU A 161 -19.59 23.00 26.69
N ARG A 162 -18.52 23.19 27.47
CA ARG A 162 -17.93 24.50 27.78
C ARG A 162 -16.76 24.83 26.86
N ALA A 163 -16.34 23.91 26.00
CA ALA A 163 -15.18 24.07 25.15
C ALA A 163 -15.48 24.98 23.96
N ARG A 164 -14.52 25.82 23.58
CA ARG A 164 -14.53 26.57 22.33
C ARG A 164 -13.89 25.72 21.25
N LEU A 165 -14.68 25.31 20.26
CA LEU A 165 -14.19 24.64 19.06
C LEU A 165 -13.83 25.68 18.01
N VAL A 166 -12.61 25.61 17.48
CA VAL A 166 -12.08 26.55 16.49
C VAL A 166 -11.87 25.81 15.19
N GLU A 167 -12.71 26.06 14.19
CA GLU A 167 -12.51 25.47 12.85
C GLU A 167 -11.31 26.12 12.16
N VAL A 168 -10.33 25.30 11.79
CA VAL A 168 -9.08 25.69 11.14
C VAL A 168 -8.94 25.00 9.78
N ASP A 169 -8.18 25.60 8.86
CA ASP A 169 -7.81 24.97 7.58
C ASP A 169 -6.40 24.37 7.67
N ASP A 170 -6.23 23.50 8.66
CA ASP A 170 -4.99 22.81 8.98
C ASP A 170 -5.34 21.37 9.35
N ASP A 171 -5.04 20.43 8.47
CA ASP A 171 -5.24 19.00 8.71
C ASP A 171 -4.22 18.42 9.70
N GLY A 172 -3.08 19.11 9.93
CA GLY A 172 -2.08 18.72 10.92
C GLY A 172 -2.63 18.56 12.34
N VAL A 173 -3.76 19.23 12.63
CA VAL A 173 -4.44 19.09 13.92
C VAL A 173 -5.03 17.70 14.16
N ILE A 174 -5.36 16.96 13.09
CA ILE A 174 -5.94 15.61 13.18
C ILE A 174 -5.02 14.52 12.63
N THR A 175 -3.89 14.89 12.02
CA THR A 175 -2.95 13.95 11.41
C THR A 175 -1.86 13.58 12.42
N ASP A 176 -2.03 12.43 13.05
CA ASP A 176 -1.07 11.81 13.95
C ASP A 176 -0.18 10.77 13.24
N VAL A 177 1.07 10.65 13.69
CA VAL A 177 2.06 9.69 13.18
C VAL A 177 2.34 8.61 14.22
N ASP A 178 1.60 7.50 14.13
CA ASP A 178 1.62 6.42 15.12
C ASP A 178 2.37 5.16 14.69
N THR A 179 2.38 4.88 13.39
CA THR A 179 2.95 3.67 12.80
C THR A 179 3.98 3.98 11.70
N PRO A 180 4.83 3.01 11.30
CA PRO A 180 5.75 3.21 10.18
C PRO A 180 5.01 3.59 8.90
N ASP A 181 3.82 3.03 8.67
CA ASP A 181 2.97 3.41 7.54
C ASP A 181 2.48 4.86 7.64
N ASP A 182 2.14 5.34 8.84
CA ASP A 182 1.76 6.74 9.05
C ASP A 182 2.94 7.68 8.82
N TYR A 183 4.15 7.27 9.20
CA TYR A 183 5.36 8.04 8.95
C TYR A 183 5.64 8.18 7.44
N LEU A 184 5.45 7.09 6.69
CA LEU A 184 5.55 7.10 5.23
C LEU A 184 4.46 7.95 4.56
N ARG A 185 3.27 8.03 5.16
CA ARG A 185 2.17 8.89 4.70
C ARG A 185 2.42 10.37 4.99
N PHE A 186 3.02 10.68 6.15
CA PHE A 186 3.07 12.03 6.69
C PHE A 186 4.08 12.96 6.00
N GLY A 187 5.28 12.48 5.65
CA GLY A 187 6.29 13.45 5.22
C GLY A 187 7.70 12.94 4.95
N LYS A 188 7.87 11.68 4.56
CA LYS A 188 9.11 11.33 3.86
C LYS A 188 9.07 11.96 2.47
N VAL A 189 9.69 13.14 2.34
CA VAL A 189 10.01 13.77 1.05
C VAL A 189 10.79 12.80 0.16
N HIS A 190 11.56 11.90 0.79
CA HIS A 190 12.40 10.95 0.09
C HIS A 190 11.93 9.51 0.31
N VAL A 191 11.32 8.93 -0.72
CA VAL A 191 11.30 7.48 -0.88
C VAL A 191 12.65 7.12 -1.52
N ASP A 192 13.46 6.30 -0.85
CA ASP A 192 14.72 5.85 -1.45
C ASP A 192 14.50 4.66 -2.41
N ALA A 193 15.57 4.21 -3.07
CA ALA A 193 15.48 3.10 -4.01
C ALA A 193 15.10 1.76 -3.40
N THR A 194 15.56 1.50 -2.18
CA THR A 194 15.30 0.26 -1.47
C THR A 194 13.85 0.22 -1.01
N GLU A 195 13.35 1.33 -0.48
CA GLU A 195 11.98 1.49 -0.02
C GLU A 195 10.98 1.39 -1.17
N ALA A 196 11.26 2.07 -2.29
CA ALA A 196 10.46 1.93 -3.49
C ALA A 196 10.40 0.48 -3.98
N ALA A 197 11.55 -0.21 -4.03
CA ALA A 197 11.60 -1.60 -4.44
C ALA A 197 10.76 -2.51 -3.53
N ARG A 198 10.84 -2.32 -2.21
CA ARG A 198 10.03 -3.09 -1.24
C ARG A 198 8.54 -2.84 -1.40
N MET A 199 8.12 -1.58 -1.58
CA MET A 199 6.71 -1.24 -1.78
C MET A 199 6.17 -1.88 -3.06
N ILE A 200 6.93 -1.79 -4.16
CA ILE A 200 6.58 -2.39 -5.45
C ILE A 200 6.48 -3.93 -5.32
N GLU A 201 7.47 -4.56 -4.70
CA GLU A 201 7.52 -6.02 -4.53
C GLU A 201 6.36 -6.52 -3.66
N ALA A 202 6.08 -5.85 -2.54
CA ALA A 202 4.99 -6.19 -1.64
C ALA A 202 3.63 -6.06 -2.35
N ALA A 203 3.41 -4.95 -3.04
CA ALA A 203 2.17 -4.70 -3.78
C ALA A 203 1.94 -5.74 -4.88
N THR A 204 2.96 -5.96 -5.72
CA THR A 204 2.85 -6.86 -6.88
C THR A 204 2.75 -8.33 -6.48
N SER A 205 3.39 -8.73 -5.37
CA SER A 205 3.26 -10.08 -4.82
C SER A 205 1.92 -10.34 -4.16
N ALA A 206 1.25 -9.30 -3.67
CA ALA A 206 -0.11 -9.36 -3.14
C ALA A 206 -1.19 -9.27 -4.24
N GLY A 207 -0.80 -9.23 -5.52
CA GLY A 207 -1.73 -9.15 -6.63
C GLY A 207 -2.09 -7.74 -7.10
N GLY A 208 -1.55 -6.71 -6.44
CA GLY A 208 -1.74 -5.32 -6.80
C GLY A 208 -0.81 -4.85 -7.90
N ARG A 209 -1.02 -3.62 -8.36
CA ARG A 209 -0.11 -2.92 -9.27
C ARG A 209 0.70 -1.89 -8.49
N ALA A 210 1.89 -1.58 -8.99
CA ALA A 210 2.67 -0.47 -8.49
C ALA A 210 3.26 0.34 -9.64
N ALA A 211 3.49 1.62 -9.42
CA ALA A 211 4.19 2.48 -10.35
C ALA A 211 5.19 3.34 -9.59
N SER A 212 6.33 3.63 -10.21
CA SER A 212 7.29 4.59 -9.67
C SER A 212 7.58 5.67 -10.69
N LEU A 213 7.70 6.89 -10.19
CA LEU A 213 8.08 8.06 -10.96
C LEU A 213 9.42 8.53 -10.41
N LEU A 214 10.44 8.60 -11.26
CA LEU A 214 11.80 8.99 -10.91
C LEU A 214 12.17 10.28 -11.64
N VAL A 215 12.62 11.30 -10.93
CA VAL A 215 13.20 12.49 -11.55
C VAL A 215 14.55 12.14 -12.16
N VAL A 216 14.70 12.34 -13.47
CA VAL A 216 15.93 12.04 -14.22
C VAL A 216 16.64 13.28 -14.75
N GLY A 217 15.95 14.43 -14.79
CA GLY A 217 16.52 15.69 -15.25
C GLY A 217 15.58 16.87 -15.03
N ALA A 218 16.06 18.07 -15.34
CA ALA A 218 15.27 19.30 -15.36
C ALA A 218 15.72 20.18 -16.54
N SER A 219 14.79 20.94 -17.12
CA SER A 219 15.07 21.82 -18.26
C SER A 219 15.84 23.09 -17.87
N ALA A 220 15.87 23.43 -16.58
CA ALA A 220 16.56 24.57 -16.00
C ALA A 220 16.91 24.26 -14.53
N ASP A 221 17.71 25.13 -13.92
CA ASP A 221 17.88 25.14 -12.46
C ASP A 221 16.56 25.64 -11.84
N LEU A 222 15.89 24.77 -11.08
CA LEU A 222 14.57 25.01 -10.50
C LEU A 222 14.69 24.95 -8.96
N PRO A 223 14.98 26.08 -8.30
CA PRO A 223 15.14 26.13 -6.85
C PRO A 223 13.86 25.67 -6.14
N GLY A 224 13.99 24.73 -5.19
CA GLY A 224 12.86 24.19 -4.42
C GLY A 224 12.22 22.94 -5.02
N VAL A 225 12.59 22.55 -6.26
CA VAL A 225 12.16 21.27 -6.85
C VAL A 225 13.13 20.16 -6.43
N ALA A 226 12.59 18.98 -6.11
CA ALA A 226 13.39 17.84 -5.68
C ALA A 226 14.44 17.43 -6.73
N PRO A 227 15.66 17.06 -6.31
CA PRO A 227 16.77 16.79 -7.22
C PRO A 227 16.58 15.52 -8.04
N VAL A 228 17.40 15.35 -9.09
CA VAL A 228 17.53 14.09 -9.82
C VAL A 228 17.76 12.93 -8.85
N GLY A 229 17.02 11.84 -9.03
CA GLY A 229 17.00 10.69 -8.11
C GLY A 229 15.82 10.67 -7.15
N SER A 230 15.10 11.80 -7.01
CA SER A 230 13.86 11.88 -6.23
C SER A 230 12.76 11.06 -6.89
N ARG A 231 11.92 10.41 -6.07
CA ARG A 231 10.91 9.50 -6.58
C ARG A 231 9.61 9.54 -5.81
N LEU A 232 8.53 9.25 -6.52
CA LEU A 232 7.24 8.90 -5.94
C LEU A 232 6.93 7.45 -6.30
N VAL A 233 6.19 6.78 -5.43
CA VAL A 233 5.71 5.42 -5.67
C VAL A 233 4.21 5.41 -5.45
N ALA A 234 3.48 4.83 -6.38
CA ALA A 234 2.06 4.60 -6.27
C ALA A 234 1.78 3.09 -6.18
N VAL A 235 0.88 2.69 -5.30
CA VAL A 235 0.46 1.30 -5.09
C VAL A 235 -1.04 1.22 -5.23
N HIS A 236 -1.51 0.28 -6.05
CA HIS A 236 -2.93 -0.06 -6.19
C HIS A 236 -3.14 -1.50 -5.74
N ALA A 237 -3.67 -1.67 -4.53
CA ALA A 237 -4.06 -2.98 -4.00
C ALA A 237 -5.37 -3.48 -4.65
N VAL A 238 -5.56 -4.79 -4.71
CA VAL A 238 -6.70 -5.45 -5.41
C VAL A 238 -8.06 -4.96 -4.91
N ASP A 239 -8.20 -4.72 -3.61
CA ASP A 239 -9.46 -4.35 -2.95
C ASP A 239 -9.61 -2.84 -2.72
N GLU A 240 -8.72 -2.02 -3.28
CA GLU A 240 -8.76 -0.57 -3.11
C GLU A 240 -9.30 0.14 -4.35
N ALA A 241 -10.20 1.11 -4.13
CA ALA A 241 -10.81 1.88 -5.21
C ALA A 241 -9.81 2.84 -5.89
N GLU A 242 -8.84 3.34 -5.13
CA GLU A 242 -7.91 4.38 -5.54
C GLU A 242 -6.46 3.97 -5.21
N PRO A 243 -5.50 4.26 -6.10
CA PRO A 243 -4.09 4.04 -5.79
C PRO A 243 -3.60 4.99 -4.70
N ARG A 244 -2.74 4.49 -3.82
CA ARG A 244 -2.06 5.27 -2.80
C ARG A 244 -0.71 5.73 -3.31
N VAL A 245 -0.36 7.00 -3.14
CA VAL A 245 0.91 7.58 -3.61
C VAL A 245 1.77 8.06 -2.44
N TYR A 246 3.02 7.59 -2.41
CA TYR A 246 4.06 7.80 -1.42
C TYR A 246 5.18 8.68 -2.01
N GLY A 247 5.80 9.52 -1.17
CA GLY A 247 6.84 10.46 -1.57
C GLY A 247 6.33 11.82 -2.03
N ALA A 248 7.25 12.75 -2.27
CA ALA A 248 6.97 14.10 -2.75
C ALA A 248 8.15 14.66 -3.56
N LEU A 249 7.90 15.63 -4.43
CA LEU A 249 8.89 16.38 -5.22
C LEU A 249 9.17 17.77 -4.67
N ALA A 250 8.70 18.07 -3.45
CA ALA A 250 8.93 19.32 -2.73
C ALA A 250 8.35 20.59 -3.39
N ASP A 251 7.54 20.43 -4.45
CA ASP A 251 6.74 21.50 -5.06
C ASP A 251 5.27 21.06 -5.15
N PRO A 252 4.31 21.81 -4.57
CA PRO A 252 2.91 21.38 -4.51
C PRO A 252 2.23 21.17 -5.88
N ALA A 253 2.56 21.99 -6.89
CA ALA A 253 1.93 21.89 -8.20
C ALA A 253 2.48 20.69 -8.98
N LEU A 254 3.79 20.48 -8.89
CA LEU A 254 4.47 19.33 -9.44
C LEU A 254 4.03 18.03 -8.75
N ASP A 255 3.85 18.03 -7.43
CA ASP A 255 3.36 16.89 -6.66
C ASP A 255 1.94 16.50 -7.06
N SER A 256 1.04 17.48 -7.21
CA SER A 256 -0.32 17.24 -7.70
C SER A 256 -0.29 16.59 -9.09
N THR A 257 0.55 17.13 -9.98
CA THR A 257 0.70 16.62 -11.36
C THR A 257 1.30 15.20 -11.38
N ALA A 258 2.36 14.97 -10.60
CA ALA A 258 3.03 13.66 -10.49
C ALA A 258 2.08 12.59 -9.93
N ARG A 259 1.29 12.93 -8.91
CA ARG A 259 0.26 12.04 -8.32
C ARG A 259 -0.85 11.71 -9.30
N GLN A 260 -1.31 12.69 -10.08
CA GLN A 260 -2.30 12.46 -11.14
C GLN A 260 -1.74 11.50 -12.20
N VAL A 261 -0.53 11.78 -12.70
CA VAL A 261 0.15 10.96 -13.71
C VAL A 261 0.34 9.52 -13.24
N LEU A 262 0.79 9.31 -12.00
CA LEU A 262 0.95 7.98 -11.41
C LEU A 262 -0.39 7.23 -11.30
N SER A 263 -1.42 7.92 -10.81
CA SER A 263 -2.76 7.34 -10.65
C SER A 263 -3.37 6.94 -12.00
N GLU A 264 -3.24 7.79 -13.03
CA GLU A 264 -3.72 7.51 -14.38
C GLU A 264 -2.98 6.32 -15.00
N ALA A 265 -1.65 6.29 -14.89
CA ALA A 265 -0.82 5.21 -15.41
C ALA A 265 -1.15 3.86 -14.76
N LEU A 266 -1.37 3.83 -13.44
CA LEU A 266 -1.77 2.61 -12.73
C LEU A 266 -3.13 2.08 -13.17
N ARG A 267 -4.12 2.98 -13.35
CA ARG A 267 -5.45 2.60 -13.83
C ARG A 267 -5.41 2.08 -15.26
N ALA A 268 -4.65 2.74 -16.14
CA ALA A 268 -4.50 2.32 -17.53
C ALA A 268 -3.68 1.02 -17.66
N GLY A 269 -2.70 0.81 -16.77
CA GLY A 269 -1.71 -0.26 -16.90
C GLY A 269 -0.68 -0.01 -18.02
N GLU A 270 -0.60 1.23 -18.52
CA GLU A 270 0.25 1.63 -19.65
C GLU A 270 0.78 3.05 -19.43
N GLY A 271 1.71 3.51 -20.28
CA GLY A 271 2.25 4.87 -20.23
C GLY A 271 3.57 5.02 -19.47
N GLY A 272 4.31 3.93 -19.28
CA GLY A 272 5.69 3.98 -18.81
C GLY A 272 6.64 4.65 -19.82
N GLY A 273 7.77 5.16 -19.33
CA GLY A 273 8.78 5.84 -20.13
C GLY A 273 9.11 7.25 -19.63
N LEU A 274 9.95 7.95 -20.41
CA LEU A 274 10.34 9.34 -20.14
C LEU A 274 9.18 10.29 -20.48
N ARG A 275 8.94 11.27 -19.61
CA ARG A 275 7.98 12.33 -19.85
C ARG A 275 8.35 13.63 -19.10
N PRO A 276 8.08 14.79 -19.68
CA PRO A 276 8.22 16.06 -18.98
C PRO A 276 6.99 16.32 -18.09
N LEU A 277 7.23 16.86 -16.89
CA LEU A 277 6.21 17.45 -16.03
C LEU A 277 6.45 18.96 -15.91
N PRO A 278 5.41 19.80 -16.07
CA PRO A 278 5.55 21.25 -15.91
C PRO A 278 5.89 21.62 -14.46
N ALA A 279 6.83 22.55 -14.28
CA ALA A 279 7.25 23.09 -12.98
C ALA A 279 7.58 24.59 -13.12
N GLY A 280 6.62 25.46 -12.78
CA GLY A 280 6.76 26.90 -12.96
C GLY A 280 6.99 27.30 -14.43
N GLU A 281 8.08 28.00 -14.71
CA GLU A 281 8.51 28.38 -16.08
C GLU A 281 9.30 27.28 -16.81
N GLY A 282 9.59 26.16 -16.14
CA GLY A 282 10.36 25.05 -16.68
C GLY A 282 9.63 23.72 -16.64
N SER A 283 10.39 22.64 -16.76
CA SER A 283 9.90 21.28 -16.65
C SER A 283 10.92 20.35 -16.00
N VAL A 284 10.40 19.32 -15.35
CA VAL A 284 11.17 18.20 -14.79
C VAL A 284 10.98 17.00 -15.71
N GLU A 285 12.07 16.38 -16.12
CA GLU A 285 12.00 15.12 -16.86
C GLU A 285 11.93 13.96 -15.86
N VAL A 286 10.89 13.13 -16.01
CA VAL A 286 10.64 11.99 -15.14
C VAL A 286 10.57 10.70 -15.94
N TYR A 287 11.08 9.62 -15.37
CA TYR A 287 10.90 8.27 -15.87
C TYR A 287 9.80 7.57 -15.07
N LEU A 288 8.74 7.17 -15.76
CA LEU A 288 7.63 6.43 -15.19
C LEU A 288 7.80 4.94 -15.47
N GLU A 289 7.72 4.13 -14.42
CA GLU A 289 7.79 2.68 -14.49
C GLU A 289 6.53 2.10 -13.88
N ILE A 290 5.91 1.11 -14.55
CA ILE A 290 4.71 0.44 -14.09
C ILE A 290 5.03 -1.05 -13.91
N ARG A 291 4.56 -1.61 -12.82
CA ARG A 291 4.76 -3.00 -12.43
C ARG A 291 3.41 -3.65 -12.20
N ASP A 292 3.10 -4.58 -13.09
CA ASP A 292 1.94 -5.47 -12.96
C ASP A 292 2.14 -6.49 -11.82
N PRO A 293 1.04 -7.11 -11.36
CA PRO A 293 1.12 -8.19 -10.38
C PRO A 293 2.04 -9.30 -10.86
N VAL A 294 2.70 -9.96 -9.91
CA VAL A 294 3.53 -11.13 -10.23
C VAL A 294 2.67 -12.17 -10.96
N GLN A 295 3.21 -12.69 -12.06
CA GLN A 295 2.52 -13.67 -12.90
C GLN A 295 2.84 -15.06 -12.38
N GLU A 296 1.84 -15.73 -11.82
CA GLU A 296 2.02 -17.04 -11.19
C GLU A 296 1.35 -18.15 -11.98
N LEU A 297 1.99 -19.32 -11.98
CA LEU A 297 1.40 -20.56 -12.44
C LEU A 297 1.18 -21.48 -11.23
N VAL A 298 -0.07 -21.63 -10.80
CA VAL A 298 -0.45 -22.51 -9.69
C VAL A 298 -0.94 -23.84 -10.27
N VAL A 299 -0.09 -24.86 -10.22
CA VAL A 299 -0.41 -26.20 -10.72
C VAL A 299 -0.94 -27.05 -9.57
N VAL A 300 -2.23 -27.39 -9.61
CA VAL A 300 -2.89 -28.23 -8.61
C VAL A 300 -2.95 -29.66 -9.14
N GLY A 301 -2.14 -30.53 -8.54
CA GLY A 301 -1.84 -31.88 -9.00
C GLY A 301 -0.42 -31.98 -9.53
N ALA A 302 0.42 -32.78 -8.89
CA ALA A 302 1.83 -32.97 -9.20
C ALA A 302 2.09 -34.24 -10.04
N GLY A 303 1.12 -34.63 -10.88
CA GLY A 303 1.17 -35.80 -11.77
C GLY A 303 2.12 -35.63 -12.97
N HIS A 304 2.02 -36.53 -13.95
CA HIS A 304 2.96 -36.56 -15.09
C HIS A 304 2.89 -35.31 -15.99
N ILE A 305 1.71 -34.70 -16.13
CA ILE A 305 1.52 -33.47 -16.93
C ILE A 305 2.17 -32.26 -16.24
N ALA A 306 2.22 -32.25 -14.91
CA ALA A 306 2.79 -31.14 -14.14
C ALA A 306 4.29 -30.96 -14.41
N LEU A 307 5.05 -32.04 -14.64
CA LEU A 307 6.50 -31.99 -14.85
C LEU A 307 6.90 -31.10 -16.05
N PRO A 308 6.45 -31.38 -17.29
CA PRO A 308 6.75 -30.52 -18.43
C PRO A 308 6.06 -29.15 -18.30
N LEU A 309 4.87 -29.08 -17.73
CA LEU A 309 4.16 -27.80 -17.56
C LEU A 309 4.90 -26.83 -16.64
N VAL A 310 5.44 -27.30 -15.52
CA VAL A 310 6.26 -26.50 -14.58
C VAL A 310 7.50 -25.96 -15.28
N ARG A 311 8.20 -26.81 -16.04
CA ARG A 311 9.39 -26.42 -16.82
C ARG A 311 9.07 -25.32 -17.83
N ILE A 312 7.99 -25.49 -18.59
CA ILE A 312 7.57 -24.49 -19.57
C ILE A 312 7.12 -23.21 -18.86
N GLY A 313 6.39 -23.32 -17.76
CA GLY A 313 5.96 -22.17 -16.95
C GLY A 313 7.13 -21.32 -16.46
N ALA A 314 8.16 -21.97 -15.89
CA ALA A 314 9.38 -21.31 -15.46
C ALA A 314 10.13 -20.66 -16.64
N MET A 315 10.23 -21.37 -17.78
CA MET A 315 10.81 -20.84 -19.02
C MET A 315 10.08 -19.59 -19.54
N LEU A 316 8.76 -19.52 -19.35
CA LEU A 316 7.93 -18.35 -19.69
C LEU A 316 8.01 -17.21 -18.65
N GLY A 317 8.86 -17.35 -17.63
CA GLY A 317 9.07 -16.36 -16.58
C GLY A 317 7.94 -16.29 -15.55
N LEU A 318 7.13 -17.36 -15.41
CA LEU A 318 6.08 -17.43 -14.39
C LEU A 318 6.68 -17.89 -13.05
N ARG A 319 6.19 -17.33 -11.94
CA ARG A 319 6.44 -17.86 -10.59
C ARG A 319 5.61 -19.13 -10.42
N VAL A 320 6.25 -20.30 -10.43
CA VAL A 320 5.53 -21.58 -10.44
C VAL A 320 5.36 -22.13 -9.03
N ILE A 321 4.12 -22.44 -8.67
CA ILE A 321 3.72 -23.04 -7.40
C ILE A 321 3.05 -24.38 -7.71
N VAL A 322 3.50 -25.46 -7.09
CA VAL A 322 2.94 -26.81 -7.29
C VAL A 322 2.30 -27.29 -5.99
N LEU A 323 1.04 -27.73 -6.09
CA LEU A 323 0.23 -28.23 -4.97
C LEU A 323 -0.18 -29.68 -5.21
N ASP A 324 -0.03 -30.56 -4.23
CA ASP A 324 -0.58 -31.93 -4.27
C ASP A 324 -0.86 -32.42 -2.84
N ASP A 325 -1.88 -33.26 -2.66
CA ASP A 325 -2.23 -33.82 -1.35
C ASP A 325 -1.28 -34.94 -0.90
N ARG A 326 -0.60 -35.56 -1.87
CA ARG A 326 0.27 -36.72 -1.65
C ARG A 326 1.71 -36.30 -1.36
N PRO A 327 2.27 -36.68 -0.21
CA PRO A 327 3.62 -36.27 0.21
C PRO A 327 4.72 -36.78 -0.73
N GLU A 328 4.52 -37.93 -1.40
CA GLU A 328 5.49 -38.48 -2.34
C GLU A 328 5.56 -37.70 -3.67
N PHE A 329 4.52 -36.93 -3.99
CA PHE A 329 4.43 -36.08 -5.17
C PHE A 329 4.81 -34.63 -4.88
N ALA A 330 4.41 -34.09 -3.72
CA ALA A 330 4.70 -32.73 -3.26
C ALA A 330 6.15 -32.57 -2.74
N ARG A 331 7.13 -32.79 -3.62
CA ARG A 331 8.56 -32.75 -3.30
C ARG A 331 9.32 -31.79 -4.23
N ALA A 332 10.15 -30.93 -3.65
CA ALA A 332 10.93 -29.95 -4.39
C ALA A 332 11.88 -30.60 -5.42
N GLU A 333 12.44 -31.77 -5.11
CA GLU A 333 13.37 -32.48 -5.99
C GLU A 333 12.71 -32.95 -7.29
N ARG A 334 11.38 -33.11 -7.32
CA ARG A 334 10.65 -33.46 -8.55
C ARG A 334 10.45 -32.25 -9.46
N PHE A 335 10.48 -31.04 -8.91
CA PHE A 335 10.19 -29.78 -9.61
C PHE A 335 11.28 -28.74 -9.31
N PRO A 336 12.52 -28.93 -9.77
CA PRO A 336 13.61 -28.01 -9.49
C PRO A 336 13.37 -26.59 -10.04
N ASP A 337 12.53 -26.46 -11.07
CA ASP A 337 12.16 -25.18 -11.68
C ASP A 337 10.97 -24.50 -10.99
N ALA A 338 10.31 -25.17 -10.03
CA ALA A 338 9.22 -24.57 -9.26
C ALA A 338 9.77 -23.67 -8.16
N THR A 339 9.17 -22.48 -8.01
CA THR A 339 9.49 -21.57 -6.90
C THR A 339 9.07 -22.17 -5.56
N ARG A 340 7.92 -22.85 -5.52
CA ARG A 340 7.40 -23.53 -4.33
C ARG A 340 6.75 -24.85 -4.74
N VAL A 341 6.98 -25.89 -3.94
CA VAL A 341 6.24 -27.16 -4.00
C VAL A 341 5.69 -27.41 -2.62
N MET A 342 4.37 -27.56 -2.51
CA MET A 342 3.69 -27.63 -1.23
C MET A 342 2.74 -28.81 -1.19
N ARG A 343 2.67 -29.43 -0.02
CA ARG A 343 1.58 -30.32 0.29
C ARG A 343 0.35 -29.46 0.58
N ALA A 344 -0.78 -29.78 -0.05
CA ALA A 344 -2.04 -29.06 0.15
C ALA A 344 -3.13 -30.02 0.62
N ASP A 345 -4.02 -29.56 1.49
CA ASP A 345 -5.27 -30.27 1.75
C ASP A 345 -6.31 -29.80 0.73
N PHE A 346 -6.92 -30.72 -0.02
CA PHE A 346 -7.92 -30.35 -1.03
C PHE A 346 -9.28 -29.98 -0.45
N ASP A 347 -9.46 -30.08 0.87
CA ASP A 347 -10.57 -29.44 1.56
C ASP A 347 -10.38 -27.91 1.68
N ASP A 348 -9.14 -27.40 1.69
CA ASP A 348 -8.79 -25.99 1.51
C ASP A 348 -7.48 -25.83 0.71
N PRO A 349 -7.53 -26.04 -0.61
CA PRO A 349 -6.33 -26.21 -1.44
C PRO A 349 -5.45 -24.98 -1.52
N PHE A 350 -5.97 -23.79 -1.22
CA PHE A 350 -5.30 -22.51 -1.43
C PHE A 350 -4.99 -21.75 -0.14
N ALA A 351 -5.13 -22.38 1.03
CA ALA A 351 -4.92 -21.74 2.34
C ALA A 351 -3.60 -20.96 2.45
N ASP A 352 -2.50 -21.53 1.93
CA ASP A 352 -1.16 -20.93 1.98
C ASP A 352 -0.70 -20.29 0.66
N VAL A 353 -1.61 -20.18 -0.30
CA VAL A 353 -1.34 -19.64 -1.65
C VAL A 353 -2.38 -18.56 -1.95
N PRO A 354 -2.07 -17.28 -1.67
CA PRO A 354 -3.00 -16.19 -1.91
C PRO A 354 -3.26 -16.08 -3.42
N ILE A 355 -4.51 -16.36 -3.79
CA ILE A 355 -4.95 -16.24 -5.18
C ILE A 355 -5.23 -14.78 -5.49
N HIS A 356 -4.74 -14.31 -6.63
CA HIS A 356 -4.88 -12.91 -7.04
C HIS A 356 -4.98 -12.76 -8.56
N PRO A 357 -5.23 -11.57 -9.12
CA PRO A 357 -5.43 -11.40 -10.56
C PRO A 357 -4.26 -11.86 -11.45
N GLY A 358 -3.03 -11.88 -10.94
CA GLY A 358 -1.86 -12.46 -11.62
C GLY A 358 -1.73 -13.99 -11.55
N SER A 359 -2.61 -14.69 -10.84
CA SER A 359 -2.54 -16.15 -10.64
C SER A 359 -3.23 -16.89 -11.79
N HIS A 360 -2.55 -17.89 -12.35
CA HIS A 360 -3.08 -18.78 -13.38
C HIS A 360 -3.16 -20.19 -12.80
N VAL A 361 -4.37 -20.65 -12.49
CA VAL A 361 -4.58 -21.92 -11.80
C VAL A 361 -4.86 -23.02 -12.80
N ILE A 362 -4.08 -24.11 -12.77
CA ILE A 362 -4.25 -25.28 -13.61
C ILE A 362 -4.59 -26.48 -12.75
N LEU A 363 -5.81 -27.00 -12.90
CA LEU A 363 -6.31 -28.17 -12.19
C LEU A 363 -6.01 -29.43 -13.02
N VAL A 364 -5.03 -30.21 -12.53
CA VAL A 364 -4.53 -31.47 -13.12
C VAL A 364 -4.35 -32.53 -12.03
N THR A 365 -5.33 -32.63 -11.13
CA THR A 365 -5.25 -33.53 -9.98
C THR A 365 -5.38 -35.01 -10.37
N ARG A 366 -5.18 -35.90 -9.40
CA ARG A 366 -5.31 -37.37 -9.57
C ARG A 366 -6.73 -37.87 -9.82
N GLY A 367 -7.73 -36.99 -9.84
CA GLY A 367 -9.10 -37.38 -10.17
C GLY A 367 -10.10 -36.23 -10.09
N HIS A 368 -11.11 -36.32 -10.97
CA HIS A 368 -12.16 -35.31 -11.16
C HIS A 368 -12.86 -34.82 -9.88
N LYS A 369 -12.91 -35.62 -8.80
CA LYS A 369 -13.44 -35.20 -7.50
C LYS A 369 -12.63 -34.04 -6.91
N TYR A 370 -11.30 -34.10 -6.99
CA TYR A 370 -10.43 -33.10 -6.39
C TYR A 370 -10.35 -31.83 -7.26
N ASP A 371 -10.35 -31.99 -8.60
CA ASP A 371 -10.52 -30.85 -9.51
C ASP A 371 -11.83 -30.09 -9.19
N TYR A 372 -12.91 -30.85 -8.94
CA TYR A 372 -14.19 -30.28 -8.52
C TYR A 372 -14.09 -29.47 -7.21
N GLN A 373 -13.47 -30.03 -6.17
CA GLN A 373 -13.31 -29.34 -4.87
C GLN A 373 -12.51 -28.04 -4.99
N CYS A 374 -11.42 -28.06 -5.76
CA CYS A 374 -10.62 -26.87 -6.03
C CYS A 374 -11.42 -25.82 -6.80
N LEU A 375 -12.20 -26.25 -7.79
CA LEU A 375 -13.02 -25.35 -8.59
C LEU A 375 -14.12 -24.68 -7.76
N VAL A 376 -14.77 -25.43 -6.85
CA VAL A 376 -15.74 -24.87 -5.90
C VAL A 376 -15.10 -23.78 -5.02
N HIS A 377 -13.89 -24.01 -4.51
CA HIS A 377 -13.16 -23.01 -3.72
C HIS A 377 -12.90 -21.73 -4.52
N LEU A 378 -12.35 -21.86 -5.72
CA LEU A 378 -12.07 -20.70 -6.60
C LEU A 378 -13.35 -19.93 -6.97
N LEU A 379 -14.44 -20.64 -7.25
CA LEU A 379 -15.69 -20.02 -7.69
C LEU A 379 -16.46 -19.36 -6.56
N ARG A 380 -16.36 -19.88 -5.33
CA ARG A 380 -17.04 -19.33 -4.14
C ARG A 380 -16.20 -18.26 -3.43
N GLY A 381 -14.89 -18.24 -3.61
CA GLY A 381 -13.98 -17.23 -3.08
C GLY A 381 -14.27 -15.82 -3.60
N SER A 382 -13.83 -14.81 -2.84
CA SER A 382 -13.86 -13.39 -3.23
C SER A 382 -12.73 -13.05 -4.21
N ALA A 383 -11.56 -13.65 -4.02
CA ALA A 383 -10.41 -13.46 -4.89
C ALA A 383 -10.62 -14.13 -6.25
N ARG A 384 -10.24 -13.43 -7.33
CA ARG A 384 -10.32 -13.96 -8.69
C ARG A 384 -8.93 -14.14 -9.28
N PRO A 385 -8.54 -15.37 -9.64
CA PRO A 385 -7.37 -15.57 -10.49
C PRO A 385 -7.50 -14.81 -11.83
N GLY A 386 -6.42 -14.70 -12.58
CA GLY A 386 -6.45 -14.22 -13.97
C GLY A 386 -6.91 -15.28 -14.96
N TYR A 387 -6.69 -16.56 -14.62
CA TYR A 387 -7.05 -17.71 -15.45
C TYR A 387 -7.30 -18.97 -14.62
N VAL A 388 -8.30 -19.77 -15.00
CA VAL A 388 -8.53 -21.11 -14.45
C VAL A 388 -8.68 -22.11 -15.58
N GLY A 389 -7.77 -23.08 -15.62
CA GLY A 389 -7.80 -24.21 -16.55
C GLY A 389 -8.07 -25.51 -15.82
N MET A 390 -8.94 -26.37 -16.35
CA MET A 390 -9.19 -27.70 -15.81
C MET A 390 -9.01 -28.77 -16.88
N ILE A 391 -8.21 -29.79 -16.57
CA ILE A 391 -8.08 -30.96 -17.44
C ILE A 391 -9.32 -31.84 -17.39
N GLY A 392 -9.69 -32.44 -18.52
CA GLY A 392 -10.79 -33.39 -18.56
C GLY A 392 -11.25 -33.70 -19.96
N SER A 393 -11.90 -34.84 -20.16
CA SER A 393 -12.61 -35.09 -21.41
C SER A 393 -13.85 -34.21 -21.48
N ARG A 394 -14.33 -33.89 -22.69
CA ARG A 394 -15.57 -33.11 -22.90
C ARG A 394 -16.75 -33.66 -22.09
N ARG A 395 -16.87 -34.99 -21.99
CA ARG A 395 -17.91 -35.66 -21.18
C ARG A 395 -17.78 -35.35 -19.68
N ARG A 396 -16.56 -35.42 -19.13
CA ARG A 396 -16.32 -35.15 -17.70
C ARG A 396 -16.54 -33.69 -17.36
N VAL A 397 -15.99 -32.79 -18.18
CA VAL A 397 -16.18 -31.34 -18.01
C VAL A 397 -17.67 -31.00 -17.99
N ARG A 398 -18.46 -31.53 -18.93
CA ARG A 398 -19.91 -31.32 -18.97
C ARG A 398 -20.59 -31.76 -17.67
N ALA A 399 -20.24 -32.94 -17.13
CA ALA A 399 -20.82 -33.43 -15.89
C ALA A 399 -20.50 -32.51 -14.70
N THR A 400 -19.24 -32.08 -14.58
CA THR A 400 -18.80 -31.11 -13.56
C THR A 400 -19.57 -29.79 -13.66
N PHE A 401 -19.75 -29.26 -14.87
CA PHE A 401 -20.46 -27.98 -15.06
C PHE A 401 -21.94 -28.08 -14.70
N VAL A 402 -22.60 -29.19 -15.04
CA VAL A 402 -23.99 -29.44 -14.63
C VAL A 402 -24.11 -29.46 -13.12
N GLN A 403 -23.21 -30.18 -12.43
CA GLN A 403 -23.21 -30.23 -10.97
C GLN A 403 -23.01 -28.84 -10.34
N LEU A 404 -22.08 -28.03 -10.85
CA LEU A 404 -21.83 -26.67 -10.32
C LEU A 404 -23.04 -25.75 -10.53
N LEU A 405 -23.76 -25.88 -11.65
CA LEU A 405 -25.00 -25.14 -11.89
C LEU A 405 -26.09 -25.56 -10.90
N ASP A 406 -26.24 -26.86 -10.66
CA ASP A 406 -27.21 -27.41 -9.70
C ASP A 406 -26.91 -26.94 -8.26
N GLU A 407 -25.63 -26.71 -7.93
CA GLU A 407 -25.19 -26.11 -6.66
C GLU A 407 -25.24 -24.57 -6.63
N GLY A 408 -25.80 -23.93 -7.65
CA GLY A 408 -26.08 -22.49 -7.67
C GLY A 408 -24.92 -21.59 -8.15
N ILE A 409 -23.86 -22.15 -8.75
CA ILE A 409 -22.85 -21.33 -9.43
C ILE A 409 -23.46 -20.77 -10.72
N SER A 410 -23.32 -19.47 -10.96
CA SER A 410 -23.86 -18.83 -12.15
C SER A 410 -23.10 -19.23 -13.43
N ARG A 411 -23.80 -19.19 -14.57
CA ARG A 411 -23.19 -19.43 -15.89
C ARG A 411 -22.04 -18.47 -16.19
N ASP A 412 -22.16 -17.22 -15.77
CA ASP A 412 -21.10 -16.21 -15.98
C ASP A 412 -19.81 -16.57 -15.24
N ARG A 413 -19.91 -17.15 -14.04
CA ARG A 413 -18.73 -17.66 -13.32
C ARG A 413 -18.13 -18.89 -13.98
N LEU A 414 -18.96 -19.75 -14.58
CA LEU A 414 -18.48 -20.94 -15.30
C LEU A 414 -17.86 -20.61 -16.65
N ALA A 415 -18.35 -19.58 -17.35
CA ALA A 415 -17.84 -19.15 -18.65
C ALA A 415 -16.36 -18.72 -18.62
N TRP A 416 -15.87 -18.40 -17.42
CA TRP A 416 -14.50 -18.01 -17.18
C TRP A 416 -13.52 -19.20 -17.04
N ILE A 417 -14.04 -20.43 -16.95
CA ILE A 417 -13.22 -21.64 -16.79
C ILE A 417 -12.87 -22.21 -18.17
N HIS A 418 -11.58 -22.44 -18.40
CA HIS A 418 -11.06 -23.12 -19.59
C HIS A 418 -11.03 -24.63 -19.35
N ALA A 419 -12.09 -25.32 -19.79
CA ALA A 419 -12.22 -26.76 -19.64
C ALA A 419 -12.83 -27.40 -20.90
N PRO A 420 -12.16 -28.36 -21.56
CA PRO A 420 -10.78 -28.80 -21.30
C PRO A 420 -9.76 -27.67 -21.48
N VAL A 421 -8.71 -27.68 -20.66
CA VAL A 421 -7.61 -26.71 -20.70
C VAL A 421 -6.71 -26.90 -21.93
N GLY A 422 -6.22 -25.80 -22.49
CA GLY A 422 -5.22 -25.78 -23.57
C GLY A 422 -5.79 -25.58 -24.97
N LEU A 423 -4.91 -25.23 -25.92
CA LEU A 423 -5.27 -25.09 -27.34
C LEU A 423 -5.51 -26.46 -28.00
N ASP A 424 -6.33 -26.47 -29.04
CA ASP A 424 -6.61 -27.67 -29.82
C ASP A 424 -5.44 -28.03 -30.75
N LEU A 425 -4.41 -28.65 -30.17
CA LEU A 425 -3.22 -29.14 -30.89
C LEU A 425 -3.28 -30.64 -31.18
N HIS A 426 -4.40 -31.30 -30.87
CA HIS A 426 -4.50 -32.77 -30.86
C HIS A 426 -3.41 -33.44 -30.01
N ALA A 427 -3.03 -32.80 -28.90
CA ALA A 427 -2.00 -33.27 -27.99
C ALA A 427 -2.38 -34.60 -27.31
N GLU A 428 -1.46 -35.56 -27.26
CA GLU A 428 -1.67 -36.87 -26.64
C GLU A 428 -0.70 -37.16 -25.48
N THR A 429 0.55 -36.75 -25.62
CA THR A 429 1.58 -36.94 -24.61
C THR A 429 1.53 -35.86 -23.51
N PRO A 430 2.02 -36.14 -22.28
CA PRO A 430 2.11 -35.12 -21.23
C PRO A 430 2.84 -33.85 -21.66
N GLU A 431 3.89 -33.98 -22.46
CA GLU A 431 4.69 -32.90 -23.01
C GLU A 431 3.89 -32.05 -24.00
N GLU A 432 3.19 -32.67 -24.95
CA GLU A 432 2.33 -31.96 -25.91
C GLU A 432 1.16 -31.27 -25.21
N ILE A 433 0.56 -31.92 -24.20
CA ILE A 433 -0.52 -31.32 -23.41
C ILE A 433 0.02 -30.10 -22.67
N ALA A 434 1.21 -30.18 -22.07
CA ALA A 434 1.83 -29.05 -21.41
C ALA A 434 2.11 -27.89 -22.39
N VAL A 435 2.54 -28.18 -23.61
CA VAL A 435 2.67 -27.17 -24.68
C VAL A 435 1.32 -26.54 -25.02
N ALA A 436 0.26 -27.34 -25.17
CA ALA A 436 -1.09 -26.84 -25.46
C ALA A 436 -1.63 -25.91 -24.36
N VAL A 437 -1.40 -26.27 -23.09
CA VAL A 437 -1.78 -25.46 -21.93
C VAL A 437 -0.95 -24.17 -21.87
N ALA A 438 0.37 -24.27 -21.99
CA ALA A 438 1.24 -23.10 -21.95
C ALA A 438 0.97 -22.12 -23.10
N ALA A 439 0.68 -22.64 -24.31
CA ALA A 439 0.29 -21.81 -25.45
C ALA A 439 -1.03 -21.08 -25.20
N GLU A 440 -2.00 -21.72 -24.53
CA GLU A 440 -3.24 -21.04 -24.13
C GLU A 440 -2.98 -19.95 -23.08
N LEU A 441 -2.11 -20.19 -22.10
CA LEU A 441 -1.73 -19.17 -21.12
C LEU A 441 -1.09 -17.94 -21.80
N VAL A 442 -0.18 -18.15 -22.76
CA VAL A 442 0.42 -17.06 -23.54
C VAL A 442 -0.65 -16.34 -24.37
N LYS A 443 -1.58 -17.08 -25.01
CA LYS A 443 -2.71 -16.52 -25.78
C LYS A 443 -3.50 -15.54 -24.91
N ILE A 444 -3.90 -15.96 -23.71
CA ILE A 444 -4.71 -15.13 -22.80
C ILE A 444 -3.92 -13.91 -22.31
N ARG A 445 -2.67 -14.09 -21.87
CA ARG A 445 -1.83 -12.99 -21.37
C ARG A 445 -1.49 -11.93 -22.44
N ARG A 446 -1.47 -12.31 -23.71
CA ARG A 446 -1.09 -11.42 -24.83
C ARG A 446 -2.26 -11.00 -25.71
N GLY A 447 -3.49 -11.47 -25.43
CA GLY A 447 -4.67 -11.17 -26.25
C GLY A 447 -4.63 -11.79 -27.65
N GLY A 448 -3.91 -12.90 -27.84
CA GLY A 448 -3.80 -13.57 -29.13
C GLY A 448 -5.04 -14.42 -29.49
N SER A 449 -5.14 -14.85 -30.75
CA SER A 449 -6.21 -15.76 -31.20
C SER A 449 -5.86 -17.24 -31.06
N GLY A 450 -4.56 -17.58 -31.08
CA GLY A 450 -4.09 -18.98 -31.16
C GLY A 450 -4.18 -19.57 -32.58
N ALA A 451 -4.60 -18.80 -33.58
CA ALA A 451 -4.54 -19.20 -34.98
C ALA A 451 -3.10 -19.12 -35.52
N SER A 452 -2.84 -19.82 -36.63
CA SER A 452 -1.56 -19.72 -37.32
C SER A 452 -1.30 -18.28 -37.78
N LEU A 453 -0.10 -17.76 -37.52
CA LEU A 453 0.30 -16.42 -37.98
C LEU A 453 0.20 -16.28 -39.51
N ARG A 454 0.38 -17.38 -40.26
CA ARG A 454 0.17 -17.40 -41.71
C ARG A 454 -1.25 -16.93 -42.07
N ASP A 455 -2.25 -17.40 -41.33
CA ASP A 455 -3.67 -17.17 -41.63
C ASP A 455 -4.17 -15.82 -41.08
N VAL A 456 -3.51 -15.30 -40.04
CA VAL A 456 -3.78 -13.98 -39.44
C VAL A 456 -3.13 -12.87 -40.26
N GLU A 457 -1.83 -12.99 -40.57
CA GLU A 457 -1.10 -11.95 -41.28
C GLU A 457 -1.35 -11.99 -42.78
N ARG A 458 -1.62 -13.18 -43.34
CA ARG A 458 -1.85 -13.41 -44.78
C ARG A 458 -0.86 -12.65 -45.66
N VAL A 459 0.41 -12.67 -45.26
CA VAL A 459 1.48 -11.85 -45.85
C VAL A 459 1.53 -12.04 -47.37
N ALA A 460 1.42 -13.28 -47.86
CA ALA A 460 1.42 -13.57 -49.29
C ALA A 460 0.27 -12.88 -50.05
N GLU A 461 -0.93 -12.83 -49.48
CA GLU A 461 -2.09 -12.15 -50.09
C GLU A 461 -1.93 -10.63 -50.09
N ARG A 462 -1.24 -10.07 -49.08
CA ARG A 462 -0.93 -8.63 -49.01
C ARG A 462 0.14 -8.17 -50.00
N PHE A 463 1.02 -9.07 -50.45
CA PHE A 463 2.11 -8.75 -51.38
C PHE A 463 1.84 -9.16 -52.83
N PHE A 464 0.99 -10.15 -53.06
CA PHE A 464 0.64 -10.63 -54.39
C PHE A 464 -0.88 -10.43 -54.61
N GLU A 465 -1.27 -9.26 -55.12
CA GLU A 465 -2.68 -8.87 -55.33
C GLU A 465 -3.39 -9.55 -56.51
N ASP A 466 -2.73 -10.44 -57.28
CA ASP A 466 -3.39 -11.14 -58.39
C ASP A 466 -3.75 -12.59 -58.06
N PRO A 467 -4.97 -13.05 -58.39
CA PRO A 467 -5.38 -14.41 -58.14
C PRO A 467 -4.58 -15.33 -59.06
N VAL A 468 -3.73 -16.19 -58.49
CA VAL A 468 -3.29 -17.38 -59.21
C VAL A 468 -4.56 -18.19 -59.46
N SER A 469 -5.03 -18.14 -60.71
CA SER A 469 -6.12 -18.94 -61.23
C SER A 469 -5.93 -20.38 -60.76
N ALA A 470 -6.90 -20.87 -60.00
CA ALA A 470 -7.04 -22.27 -59.68
C ALA A 470 -7.00 -23.07 -60.98
N THR A 471 -5.85 -23.66 -61.27
CA THR A 471 -5.70 -24.67 -62.32
C THR A 471 -5.07 -25.86 -61.64
N GLU A 472 -5.96 -26.79 -61.31
CA GLU A 472 -5.76 -28.22 -61.29
C GLU A 472 -4.42 -28.72 -60.75
N VAL A 473 -4.42 -29.15 -59.48
CA VAL A 473 -3.75 -30.40 -59.14
C VAL A 473 -4.66 -31.19 -58.18
N THR A 474 -5.45 -32.08 -58.79
CA THR A 474 -5.83 -33.38 -58.22
C THR A 474 -5.27 -34.43 -59.18
N PRO A 475 -4.94 -35.66 -58.75
CA PRO A 475 -5.28 -36.30 -57.49
C PRO A 475 -4.14 -36.47 -56.48
#